data_AF-A0A323THM8-F1
#
_entry.id   AF-A0A323THM8-F1
#
_cell.length_a   1.000
_cell.length_b   1.000
_cell.length_c   1.000
_cell.angle_alpha   90.00
_cell.angle_beta   90.00
_cell.angle_gamma   90.00
#
_symmetry.space_group_name_H-M   'P 1'
#
loop_
_entity.id
_entity.type
_entity.pdbx_description
1 polymer ?
#
loop_
_entity_poly.entity_id
_entity_poly.type
_entity_poly.pdbx_seq_one_letter_code
_entity_poly.pdbx_strand_id
1 'polypeptide(L)'
;MIHKLFTWPIDTIVFVGEKVKEEVDKELYDVDHIQQKMVHLEMMMEMEEISEEAYENQYEELMIRYRVAKEIEQQQLRESLEEDR
;
A
#
# COMPACT_ATOMS: atom_id res chain seq x y z
N MET A 1 33.75 4.10 -11.73
CA MET A 1 33.37 5.45 -11.24
C MET A 1 31.86 5.55 -11.30
N ILE A 2 31.18 5.28 -10.20
CA ILE A 2 29.73 5.15 -10.08
C ILE A 2 29.23 6.37 -9.30
N HIS A 3 29.13 7.53 -9.94
CA HIS A 3 28.57 8.70 -9.26
C HIS A 3 27.88 9.58 -10.29
N LYS A 4 26.60 9.88 -10.01
CA LYS A 4 25.72 10.81 -10.73
C LYS A 4 24.94 10.18 -11.88
N LEU A 5 23.80 9.59 -11.53
CA LEU A 5 22.47 10.01 -12.04
C LEU A 5 21.42 9.63 -10.98
N PHE A 6 21.67 10.14 -9.77
CA PHE A 6 20.63 10.47 -8.80
C PHE A 6 19.91 11.70 -9.39
N THR A 7 18.59 11.76 -9.29
CA THR A 7 17.65 12.81 -9.75
C THR A 7 16.94 12.57 -11.11
N TRP A 8 15.74 11.97 -11.01
CA TRP A 8 14.43 12.51 -11.49
C TRP A 8 13.75 11.85 -12.73
N PRO A 9 12.39 11.70 -12.80
CA PRO A 9 11.34 12.47 -12.12
C PRO A 9 10.49 11.72 -11.07
N ILE A 10 10.78 11.94 -9.79
CA ILE A 10 9.91 11.58 -8.65
C ILE A 10 8.88 12.72 -8.36
N ASP A 11 8.96 13.87 -9.03
CA ASP A 11 8.03 15.00 -8.76
C ASP A 11 6.71 14.93 -9.54
N THR A 12 6.45 13.84 -10.27
CA THR A 12 5.17 13.66 -10.97
C THR A 12 4.03 13.17 -10.05
N ILE A 13 4.22 13.17 -8.72
CA ILE A 13 3.22 12.66 -7.75
C ILE A 13 2.42 13.80 -7.08
N VAL A 14 2.89 15.05 -7.12
CA VAL A 14 2.22 16.17 -6.42
C VAL A 14 0.98 16.71 -7.16
N PHE A 15 0.75 16.31 -8.42
CA PHE A 15 -0.37 16.83 -9.23
C PHE A 15 -1.75 16.23 -8.89
N VAL A 16 -1.84 15.26 -7.97
CA VAL A 16 -3.12 14.68 -7.50
C VAL A 16 -3.42 15.12 -6.05
N GLY A 17 -2.98 16.30 -5.64
CA GLY A 17 -3.12 16.78 -4.26
C GLY A 17 -4.52 17.29 -3.85
N GLU A 18 -5.41 17.63 -4.80
CA GLU A 18 -6.62 18.40 -4.45
C GLU A 18 -7.92 17.58 -4.38
N LYS A 19 -7.95 16.32 -4.82
CA LYS A 19 -9.17 15.48 -4.79
C LYS A 19 -9.18 14.34 -3.77
N VAL A 20 -8.09 14.17 -3.04
CA VAL A 20 -7.76 12.90 -2.35
C VAL A 20 -8.04 12.94 -0.84
N LYS A 21 -8.43 14.08 -0.27
CA LYS A 21 -8.50 14.23 1.19
C LYS A 21 -9.66 13.48 1.88
N GLU A 22 -10.71 13.09 1.16
CA GLU A 22 -11.81 12.26 1.69
C GLU A 22 -11.71 10.77 1.28
N GLU A 23 -10.95 10.44 0.24
CA GLU A 23 -10.72 9.05 -0.22
C GLU A 23 -9.55 8.37 0.53
N VAL A 24 -8.64 9.12 1.13
CA VAL A 24 -7.43 8.58 1.81
C VAL A 24 -7.75 7.62 2.96
N ASP A 25 -8.82 7.85 3.71
CA ASP A 25 -9.19 6.95 4.81
C ASP A 25 -9.76 5.62 4.31
N LYS A 26 -10.39 5.60 3.13
CA LYS A 26 -10.75 4.36 2.43
C LYS A 26 -9.51 3.68 1.87
N GLU A 27 -8.60 4.44 1.27
CA GLU A 27 -7.38 3.95 0.62
C GLU A 27 -6.39 3.30 1.63
N LEU A 28 -6.39 3.75 2.88
CA LEU A 28 -5.59 3.17 3.97
C LEU A 28 -6.00 1.73 4.34
N TYR A 29 -7.27 1.37 4.13
CA TYR A 29 -7.82 0.03 4.33
C TYR A 29 -8.26 -0.61 3.01
N ASP A 30 -7.85 -0.06 1.88
CA ASP A 30 -8.07 -0.67 0.58
C ASP A 30 -7.11 -1.85 0.45
N VAL A 31 -7.68 -3.04 0.43
CA VAL A 31 -7.00 -4.32 0.28
C VAL A 31 -6.10 -4.30 -0.96
N ASP A 32 -6.57 -3.74 -2.06
CA ASP A 32 -5.84 -3.69 -3.33
C ASP A 32 -4.64 -2.76 -3.23
N HIS A 33 -4.79 -1.63 -2.54
CA HIS A 33 -3.70 -0.67 -2.34
C HIS A 33 -2.60 -1.23 -1.42
N ILE A 34 -2.98 -1.99 -0.39
CA ILE A 34 -2.01 -2.69 0.49
C ILE A 34 -1.25 -3.76 -0.29
N GLN A 35 -1.94 -4.53 -1.15
CA GLN A 35 -1.29 -5.51 -2.03
C GLN A 35 -0.32 -4.87 -3.02
N GLN A 36 -0.69 -3.72 -3.62
CA GLN A 36 0.22 -2.96 -4.49
C GLN A 36 1.49 -2.51 -3.76
N LYS A 37 1.35 -2.07 -2.50
CA LYS A 37 2.51 -1.70 -1.66
C LYS A 37 3.42 -2.89 -1.37
N MET A 38 2.87 -4.07 -1.12
CA MET A 38 3.65 -5.29 -0.91
C MET A 38 4.43 -5.67 -2.17
N VAL A 39 3.78 -5.66 -3.34
CA VAL A 39 4.44 -5.95 -4.64
C VAL A 39 5.55 -4.94 -4.93
N HIS A 40 5.32 -3.66 -4.65
CA HIS A 40 6.35 -2.64 -4.81
C HIS A 40 7.54 -2.86 -3.87
N LEU A 41 7.28 -3.23 -2.61
CA LEU A 41 8.30 -3.54 -1.62
C LEU A 41 9.13 -4.76 -2.02
N GLU A 42 8.49 -5.81 -2.56
CA GLU A 42 9.17 -6.99 -3.13
C GLU A 42 10.10 -6.59 -4.28
N MET A 43 9.61 -5.78 -5.23
CA MET A 43 10.42 -5.30 -6.35
C MET A 43 11.63 -4.48 -5.89
N MET A 44 11.47 -3.61 -4.89
CA MET A 44 12.57 -2.83 -4.33
C MET A 44 13.64 -3.73 -3.68
N MET A 45 13.23 -4.81 -3.02
CA MET A 45 14.16 -5.80 -2.45
C MET A 45 14.88 -6.59 -3.55
N GLU A 46 14.16 -7.05 -4.58
CA GLU A 46 14.75 -7.75 -5.73
C GLU A 46 15.77 -6.89 -6.49
N MET A 47 15.56 -5.57 -6.52
CA MET A 47 16.48 -4.61 -7.14
C MET A 47 17.62 -4.17 -6.21
N GLU A 48 17.74 -4.76 -5.02
CA GLU A 48 18.71 -4.41 -3.97
C GLU A 48 18.63 -2.92 -3.53
N GLU A 49 17.47 -2.27 -3.71
CA GLU A 49 17.24 -0.88 -3.29
C GLU A 49 17.02 -0.77 -1.77
N ILE A 50 16.59 -1.86 -1.14
CA ILE A 50 16.42 -2.00 0.32
C ILE A 50 17.09 -3.26 0.84
N SER A 51 17.45 -3.28 2.12
CA SER A 51 17.96 -4.48 2.78
C SER A 51 16.84 -5.48 3.07
N GLU A 52 17.20 -6.76 3.18
CA GLU A 52 16.30 -7.83 3.61
C GLU A 52 15.62 -7.52 4.95
N GLU A 53 16.37 -7.02 5.94
CA GLU A 53 15.83 -6.58 7.23
C GLU A 53 14.81 -5.43 7.07
N ALA A 54 15.07 -4.45 6.20
CA ALA A 54 14.14 -3.35 5.96
C ALA A 54 12.89 -3.82 5.21
N TYR A 55 13.03 -4.79 4.31
CA TYR A 55 11.92 -5.47 3.64
C TYR A 55 11.05 -6.21 4.64
N GLU A 56 11.62 -7.09 5.48
CA GLU A 56 10.87 -7.91 6.44
C GLU A 56 10.04 -7.05 7.40
N ASN A 57 10.64 -6.01 7.98
CA ASN A 57 9.95 -5.10 8.90
C ASN A 57 8.76 -4.39 8.24
N GLN A 58 8.94 -3.88 7.02
CA GLN A 58 7.88 -3.18 6.30
C GLN A 58 6.79 -4.14 5.79
N TYR A 59 7.18 -5.35 5.37
CA TYR A 59 6.26 -6.37 4.90
C TYR A 59 5.35 -6.87 6.03
N GLU A 60 5.92 -7.08 7.23
CA GLU A 60 5.14 -7.46 8.42
C GLU A 60 4.11 -6.38 8.77
N GLU A 61 4.49 -5.11 8.74
CA GLU A 61 3.58 -3.99 8.98
C GLU A 61 2.43 -3.95 7.96
N LEU A 62 2.74 -4.09 6.67
CA LEU A 62 1.74 -4.14 5.61
C LEU A 62 0.80 -5.34 5.78
N MET A 63 1.31 -6.49 6.22
CA MET A 63 0.49 -7.68 6.46
C MET A 63 -0.48 -7.53 7.63
N ILE A 64 -0.07 -6.84 8.69
CA ILE A 64 -0.99 -6.52 9.81
C ILE A 64 -2.15 -5.66 9.28
N ARG A 65 -1.85 -4.63 8.49
CA ARG A 65 -2.86 -3.73 7.90
C ARG A 65 -3.80 -4.49 6.95
N TYR A 66 -3.24 -5.36 6.10
CA TYR A 66 -4.01 -6.19 5.16
C TYR A 66 -5.06 -7.04 5.87
N ARG A 67 -4.67 -7.67 6.99
CA ARG A 67 -5.57 -8.52 7.76
C ARG A 67 -6.75 -7.75 8.31
N VAL A 68 -6.48 -6.58 8.91
CA VAL A 68 -7.52 -5.69 9.45
C VAL A 68 -8.46 -5.23 8.33
N ALA A 69 -7.92 -4.81 7.19
CA ALA A 69 -8.70 -4.44 6.02
C ALA A 69 -9.63 -5.58 5.55
N LYS A 70 -9.10 -6.81 5.47
CA LYS A 70 -9.89 -7.99 5.07
C LYS A 70 -10.98 -8.36 6.07
N GLU A 71 -10.73 -8.21 7.37
CA GLU A 71 -11.75 -8.45 8.40
C GLU A 71 -12.92 -7.47 8.28
N ILE A 72 -12.61 -6.18 8.05
CA ILE A 72 -13.61 -5.13 7.84
C ILE A 72 -14.44 -5.39 6.57
N GLU A 73 -13.78 -5.72 5.45
CA GLU A 73 -14.44 -6.04 4.18
C GLU A 73 -15.42 -7.22 4.34
N GLN A 74 -14.98 -8.29 5.02
CA GLN A 74 -15.83 -9.46 5.28
C GLN A 74 -17.02 -9.14 6.19
N GLN A 75 -16.82 -8.30 7.20
CA GLN A 75 -17.89 -7.88 8.09
C GLN A 75 -18.95 -7.07 7.34
N GLN A 76 -18.52 -6.07 6.56
CA GLN A 76 -19.43 -5.25 5.74
C GLN A 76 -20.20 -6.10 4.73
N LEU A 77 -19.54 -7.09 4.11
CA LEU A 77 -20.20 -8.02 3.21
C LEU A 77 -21.26 -8.86 3.94
N ARG A 78 -20.99 -9.33 5.16
CA ARG A 78 -21.99 -10.08 5.95
C ARG A 78 -23.19 -9.22 6.32
N GLU A 79 -22.94 -8.00 6.80
CA GLU A 79 -23.99 -7.05 7.19
C GLU A 79 -24.91 -6.74 5.99
N SER A 80 -24.35 -6.45 4.81
CA SER A 80 -25.16 -6.21 3.60
C SER A 80 -26.01 -7.41 3.18
N LEU A 81 -25.49 -8.63 3.31
CA LEU A 81 -26.24 -9.86 3.00
C LEU A 81 -27.35 -10.17 4.02
N GLU A 82 -27.22 -9.67 5.25
CA GLU A 82 -28.24 -9.78 6.30
C GLU A 82 -29.33 -8.71 6.17
N GLU A 83 -29.01 -7.51 5.71
CA GLU A 83 -29.97 -6.44 5.43
C GLU A 83 -30.90 -6.74 4.24
N ASP A 84 -30.42 -7.51 3.25
CA ASP A 84 -31.19 -7.90 2.06
C ASP A 84 -32.20 -9.05 2.31
N ARG A 85 -32.28 -9.59 3.53
CA ARG A 85 -33.15 -10.72 3.93
C ARG A 85 -34.40 -10.32 4.71
#